data_AF-A0A2E3Q4J0-F1
#
_entry.id   AF-A0A2E3Q4J0-F1
#
_cell.length_a   1.000
_cell.length_b   1.000
_cell.length_c   1.000
_cell.angle_alpha   90.00
_cell.angle_beta   90.00
_cell.angle_gamma   90.00
#
_symmetry.space_group_name_H-M   'P 1'
#
loop_
_entity.id
_entity.type
_entity.pdbx_description
1 polymer ?
#
loop_
_entity_poly.entity_id
_entity_poly.type
_entity_poly.pdbx_seq_one_letter_code
_entity_poly.pdbx_strand_id
1 'polypeptide(L)'
;MGIRRLADPEPERTEAAPPGRLAEAAGMVLESGPSGLELRVPQERPGGGVRGEIETALDRRVDSGHPLRRIISGLGGSSGPLVDATAGLGGDAAVAAASTNRRVIACERHPVVAGLLEDSRRRAVDAGHEPATRIDLHRGDAIDILEGAAVAPAMVMIDPMFPPRRRSSALPPKPMQRLRALLENEDVDVVSEVVSLLTAADRAGASRIVLKRPPDADTPASPLGAPTFEISTKLLRWSVWQRDR
;
A
#
# COMPACT_ATOMS: atom_id res chain seq x y z
N MET A 1 21.07 -47.93 -24.66
CA MET A 1 21.17 -46.55 -25.19
C MET A 1 20.27 -45.68 -24.33
N GLY A 2 20.79 -45.18 -23.20
CA GLY A 2 20.01 -44.44 -22.20
C GLY A 2 20.25 -42.95 -22.35
N ILE A 3 19.21 -42.21 -22.74
CA ILE A 3 19.28 -40.76 -22.94
C ILE A 3 19.27 -40.11 -21.56
N ARG A 4 20.42 -39.60 -21.11
CA ARG A 4 20.48 -38.67 -19.97
C ARG A 4 19.79 -37.37 -20.39
N ARG A 5 18.63 -37.07 -19.81
CA ARG A 5 18.08 -35.70 -19.82
C ARG A 5 19.05 -34.81 -19.05
N LEU A 6 19.67 -33.87 -19.74
CA LEU A 6 20.31 -32.73 -19.11
C LEU A 6 19.18 -31.93 -18.44
N ALA A 7 19.34 -31.66 -17.14
CA ALA A 7 18.45 -30.76 -16.44
C ALA A 7 18.56 -29.38 -17.11
N ASP A 8 17.42 -28.77 -17.41
CA ASP A 8 17.39 -27.38 -17.85
C ASP A 8 18.02 -26.49 -16.75
N PRO A 9 18.84 -25.49 -17.09
CA PRO A 9 19.36 -24.57 -16.11
C PRO A 9 18.21 -23.82 -15.44
N GLU A 10 18.17 -23.86 -14.10
CA GLU A 10 17.32 -22.99 -13.29
C GLU A 10 17.48 -21.55 -13.77
N PRO A 11 16.40 -20.79 -13.99
CA PRO A 11 16.51 -19.40 -14.41
C PRO A 11 17.28 -18.62 -13.34
N GLU A 12 18.34 -17.91 -13.75
CA GLU A 12 19.07 -16.98 -12.90
C GLU A 12 18.06 -16.03 -12.25
N ARG A 13 17.84 -16.19 -10.94
CA ARG A 13 17.09 -15.22 -10.16
C ARG A 13 17.97 -13.98 -10.08
N THR A 14 17.70 -12.99 -10.91
CA THR A 14 18.27 -11.65 -10.75
C THR A 14 17.90 -11.16 -9.35
N GLU A 15 18.86 -11.21 -8.42
CA GLU A 15 18.65 -10.73 -7.06
C GLU A 15 18.35 -9.24 -7.14
N ALA A 16 17.15 -8.84 -6.69
CA ALA A 16 16.72 -7.45 -6.74
C ALA A 16 17.75 -6.57 -6.00
N ALA A 17 18.08 -5.41 -6.56
CA ALA A 17 19.07 -4.53 -5.98
C ALA A 17 18.72 -4.18 -4.51
N PRO A 18 19.69 -4.16 -3.58
CA PRO A 18 19.42 -3.81 -2.20
C PRO A 18 18.77 -2.42 -2.09
N PRO A 19 17.83 -2.20 -1.15
CA PRO A 19 17.11 -0.94 -1.00
C PRO A 19 18.02 0.30 -0.96
N GLY A 20 19.19 0.23 -0.32
CA GLY A 20 20.15 1.33 -0.29
C GLY A 20 20.61 1.77 -1.68
N ARG A 21 20.94 0.83 -2.57
CA ARG A 21 21.37 1.15 -3.94
C ARG A 21 20.25 1.73 -4.78
N LEU A 22 19.00 1.28 -4.56
CA LEU A 22 17.84 1.84 -5.25
C LEU A 22 17.59 3.30 -4.82
N ALA A 23 17.75 3.61 -3.53
CA ALA A 23 17.69 4.99 -3.05
C ALA A 23 18.80 5.86 -3.67
N GLU A 24 20.04 5.35 -3.73
CA GLU A 24 21.19 6.04 -4.34
C GLU A 24 20.96 6.33 -5.82
N ALA A 25 20.41 5.37 -6.57
CA ALA A 25 20.07 5.54 -7.98
C ALA A 25 19.05 6.66 -8.21
N ALA A 26 18.18 6.93 -7.23
CA ALA A 26 17.24 8.05 -7.24
C ALA A 26 17.81 9.34 -6.61
N GLY A 27 19.13 9.42 -6.38
CA GLY A 27 19.79 10.59 -5.79
C GLY A 27 19.47 10.80 -4.30
N MET A 28 19.04 9.75 -3.61
CA MET A 28 18.64 9.75 -2.20
C MET A 28 19.53 8.81 -1.38
N VAL A 29 19.39 8.88 -0.05
CA VAL A 29 20.04 7.96 0.88
C VAL A 29 19.00 7.36 1.81
N LEU A 30 19.14 6.07 2.10
CA LEU A 30 18.30 5.30 3.02
C LEU A 30 19.14 4.93 4.25
N GLU A 31 18.84 5.53 5.39
CA GLU A 31 19.69 5.44 6.59
C GLU A 31 18.88 5.14 7.85
N SER A 32 19.47 4.38 8.77
CA SER A 32 18.90 4.17 10.11
C SER A 32 19.38 5.26 11.06
N GLY A 33 18.45 5.89 11.79
CA GLY A 33 18.74 6.85 12.85
C GLY A 33 17.97 6.55 14.14
N PRO A 34 18.04 7.43 15.14
CA PRO A 34 17.35 7.25 16.43
C PRO A 34 15.82 7.11 16.31
N SER A 35 15.24 7.69 15.26
CA SER A 35 13.80 7.63 14.97
C SER A 35 13.44 6.58 13.90
N GLY A 36 14.32 5.61 13.67
CA GLY A 36 14.12 4.54 12.68
C GLY A 36 14.73 4.83 11.31
N LEU A 37 14.32 4.03 10.33
CA LEU A 37 14.76 4.09 8.94
C LEU A 37 14.15 5.30 8.23
N GLU A 38 14.98 6.06 7.54
CA GLU A 38 14.61 7.31 6.87
C GLU A 38 15.19 7.38 5.46
N LEU A 39 14.38 7.85 4.52
CA LEU A 39 14.79 8.22 3.17
C LEU A 39 14.92 9.74 3.06
N ARG A 40 16.09 10.23 2.67
CA ARG A 40 16.40 11.67 2.58
C ARG A 40 17.23 11.99 1.34
N VAL A 41 17.27 13.24 0.91
CA VAL A 41 18.33 13.67 -0.03
C VAL A 41 19.63 13.92 0.75
N PRO A 42 20.81 13.70 0.16
CA PRO A 42 22.09 13.78 0.87
C PRO A 42 22.31 15.07 1.67
N GLN A 43 21.80 16.21 1.18
CA GLN A 43 21.98 17.53 1.78
C GLN A 43 21.06 17.80 2.99
N GLU A 44 20.09 16.93 3.26
CA GLU A 44 19.15 17.10 4.36
C GLU A 44 19.68 16.54 5.67
N ARG A 45 19.38 17.25 6.76
CA ARG A 45 19.71 16.81 8.12
C ARG A 45 18.86 15.57 8.49
N PRO A 46 19.41 14.64 9.28
CA PRO A 46 18.64 13.55 9.87
C PRO A 46 17.40 14.08 10.60
N GLY A 47 16.26 13.39 10.44
CA GLY A 47 14.99 13.79 11.07
C GLY A 47 13.94 14.35 10.10
N GLY A 48 14.34 14.92 8.96
CA GLY A 48 13.44 15.62 8.01
C GLY A 48 13.05 14.84 6.73
N GLY A 49 13.44 13.57 6.64
CA GLY A 49 13.18 12.66 5.53
C GLY A 49 11.81 11.97 5.61
N VAL A 50 11.62 10.99 4.73
CA VAL A 50 10.44 10.14 4.65
C VAL A 50 10.65 8.93 5.55
N ARG A 51 9.64 8.57 6.35
CA ARG A 51 9.60 7.36 7.18
C ARG A 51 8.28 6.64 6.95
N GLY A 52 8.22 5.35 7.29
CA GLY A 52 6.93 4.67 7.39
C GLY A 52 6.05 5.31 8.48
N GLU A 53 4.74 5.26 8.28
CA GLU A 53 3.75 6.03 9.02
C GLU A 53 2.99 5.22 10.07
N ILE A 54 3.12 3.89 10.13
CA ILE A 54 2.31 3.02 11.02
C ILE A 54 2.34 3.50 12.47
N GLU A 55 3.53 3.65 13.06
CA GLU A 55 3.69 4.12 14.45
C GLU A 55 3.01 5.48 14.65
N THR A 56 3.34 6.45 13.81
CA THR A 56 2.80 7.82 13.92
C THR A 56 1.28 7.90 13.71
N ALA A 57 0.72 7.03 12.87
CA ALA A 57 -0.72 6.94 12.65
C ALA A 57 -1.44 6.37 13.88
N LEU A 58 -0.84 5.40 14.56
CA LEU A 58 -1.37 4.82 15.79
C LEU A 58 -1.19 5.76 16.99
N ASP A 59 -0.08 6.49 17.08
CA ASP A 59 0.19 7.52 18.10
C ASP A 59 -0.86 8.63 18.11
N ARG A 60 -1.24 9.11 16.91
CA ARG A 60 -2.24 10.16 16.74
C ARG A 60 -3.64 9.75 17.19
N ARG A 61 -3.82 8.50 17.64
CA ARG A 61 -5.11 7.88 17.99
C ARG A 61 -6.10 8.12 16.88
N VAL A 62 -6.00 7.30 15.84
CA VAL A 62 -6.83 7.32 14.63
C VAL A 62 -8.25 7.83 14.95
N ASP A 63 -8.58 9.00 14.39
CA ASP A 63 -9.86 9.65 14.65
C ASP A 63 -11.03 8.72 14.28
N SER A 64 -11.98 8.60 15.19
CA SER A 64 -13.28 7.97 14.97
C SER A 64 -13.97 8.40 13.66
N GLY A 65 -13.76 9.65 13.21
CA GLY A 65 -14.30 10.22 11.98
C GLY A 65 -13.59 9.81 10.68
N HIS A 66 -12.50 9.04 10.72
CA HIS A 66 -11.75 8.69 9.51
C HIS A 66 -12.61 7.83 8.54
N PRO A 67 -12.74 8.21 7.25
CA PRO A 67 -13.60 7.52 6.29
C PRO A 67 -13.41 6.00 6.21
N LEU A 68 -12.16 5.52 6.23
CA LEU A 68 -11.87 4.08 6.24
C LEU A 68 -12.48 3.34 7.43
N ARG A 69 -12.54 3.95 8.63
CA ARG A 69 -13.16 3.30 9.81
C ARG A 69 -14.63 3.00 9.56
N ARG A 70 -15.37 3.96 8.98
CA ARG A 70 -16.77 3.80 8.62
C ARG A 70 -16.97 2.74 7.54
N ILE A 71 -16.07 2.68 6.57
CA ILE A 71 -16.11 1.65 5.53
C ILE A 71 -15.83 0.28 6.15
N ILE A 72 -14.90 0.16 7.10
CA ILE A 72 -14.55 -1.10 7.77
C ILE A 72 -15.65 -1.57 8.72
N SER A 73 -16.30 -0.66 9.47
CA SER A 73 -17.36 -1.02 10.42
C SER A 73 -18.56 -1.71 9.75
N GLY A 74 -18.75 -1.50 8.44
CA GLY A 74 -19.80 -2.14 7.67
C GLY A 74 -19.46 -3.53 7.13
N LEU A 75 -18.30 -4.12 7.45
CA LEU A 75 -17.82 -5.37 6.82
C LEU A 75 -18.62 -6.65 7.14
N GLY A 76 -19.66 -6.57 7.98
CA GLY A 76 -20.59 -7.67 8.23
C GLY A 76 -19.91 -8.96 8.72
N GLY A 77 -20.48 -10.11 8.37
CA GLY A 77 -20.05 -11.45 8.79
C GLY A 77 -18.88 -12.06 8.01
N SER A 78 -18.25 -11.33 7.08
CA SER A 78 -17.04 -11.80 6.39
C SER A 78 -15.96 -12.20 7.42
N SER A 79 -15.05 -13.13 7.15
CA SER A 79 -14.00 -13.53 8.13
C SER A 79 -12.57 -13.32 7.64
N GLY A 80 -12.40 -13.04 6.35
CA GLY A 80 -11.09 -12.86 5.72
C GLY A 80 -10.30 -11.62 6.20
N PRO A 81 -9.03 -11.54 5.78
CA PRO A 81 -8.17 -10.41 6.06
C PRO A 81 -8.61 -9.14 5.32
N LEU A 82 -8.08 -8.01 5.73
CA LEU A 82 -8.05 -6.80 4.92
C LEU A 82 -6.75 -6.84 4.11
N VAL A 83 -6.80 -6.49 2.84
CA VAL A 83 -5.61 -6.37 1.98
C VAL A 83 -5.45 -4.91 1.59
N ASP A 84 -4.36 -4.28 1.98
CA ASP A 84 -3.90 -3.01 1.43
C ASP A 84 -3.00 -3.32 0.23
N ALA A 85 -3.53 -3.13 -0.97
CA ALA A 85 -2.87 -3.51 -2.21
C ALA A 85 -1.76 -2.51 -2.63
N THR A 86 -1.72 -1.34 -1.98
CA THR A 86 -0.81 -0.23 -2.31
C THR A 86 -0.37 0.44 -1.01
N ALA A 87 0.23 -0.34 -0.11
CA ALA A 87 0.39 0.05 1.28
C ALA A 87 1.23 1.32 1.47
N GLY A 88 2.20 1.56 0.59
CA GLY A 88 3.06 2.74 0.68
C GLY A 88 3.73 2.82 2.05
N LEU A 89 3.54 3.95 2.73
CA LEU A 89 4.08 4.18 4.07
C LEU A 89 3.24 3.55 5.19
N GLY A 90 2.09 2.95 4.90
CA GLY A 90 1.31 2.14 5.86
C GLY A 90 0.33 2.92 6.74
N GLY A 91 0.06 4.19 6.44
CA GLY A 91 -0.90 5.00 7.20
C GLY A 91 -2.31 4.39 7.16
N ASP A 92 -2.82 4.05 5.97
CA ASP A 92 -4.15 3.44 5.81
C ASP A 92 -4.21 2.01 6.36
N ALA A 93 -3.14 1.22 6.23
CA ALA A 93 -3.00 -0.08 6.89
C ALA A 93 -3.08 0.01 8.43
N ALA A 94 -2.46 1.02 9.04
CA ALA A 94 -2.54 1.27 10.47
C ALA A 94 -3.97 1.66 10.92
N VAL A 95 -4.63 2.53 10.15
CA VAL A 95 -6.05 2.86 10.36
C VAL A 95 -6.90 1.60 10.30
N ALA A 96 -6.67 0.76 9.28
CA ALA A 96 -7.40 -0.48 9.10
C ALA A 96 -7.21 -1.43 10.29
N ALA A 97 -5.96 -1.68 10.70
CA ALA A 97 -5.64 -2.53 11.83
C ALA A 97 -6.23 -2.01 13.15
N ALA A 98 -6.31 -0.70 13.36
CA ALA A 98 -6.93 -0.08 14.53
C ALA A 98 -8.47 -0.06 14.49
N SER A 99 -9.08 -0.54 13.40
CA SER A 99 -10.53 -0.51 13.18
C SER A 99 -11.19 -1.88 13.29
N THR A 100 -10.40 -2.95 13.37
CA THR A 100 -10.88 -4.33 13.40
C THR A 100 -9.85 -5.26 14.03
N ASN A 101 -10.28 -6.44 14.47
CA ASN A 101 -9.40 -7.49 15.00
C ASN A 101 -8.88 -8.43 13.90
N ARG A 102 -9.16 -8.13 12.63
CA ARG A 102 -8.69 -8.91 11.49
C ARG A 102 -7.21 -8.64 11.21
N ARG A 103 -6.57 -9.63 10.59
CA ARG A 103 -5.26 -9.46 9.95
C ARG A 103 -5.37 -8.43 8.82
N VAL A 104 -4.33 -7.61 8.69
CA VAL A 104 -4.14 -6.67 7.58
C VAL A 104 -2.90 -7.09 6.81
N ILE A 105 -3.04 -7.41 5.53
CA ILE A 105 -1.90 -7.71 4.65
C ILE A 105 -1.57 -6.43 3.88
N ALA A 106 -0.43 -5.83 4.17
CA ALA A 106 0.06 -4.63 3.54
C ALA A 106 1.03 -5.00 2.42
N CYS A 107 0.67 -4.74 1.17
CA CYS A 107 1.47 -5.08 -0.01
C CYS A 107 2.23 -3.85 -0.50
N GLU A 108 3.55 -3.98 -0.65
CA GLU A 108 4.41 -2.93 -1.21
C GLU A 108 5.49 -3.56 -2.09
N ARG A 109 5.54 -3.14 -3.36
CA ARG A 109 6.47 -3.68 -4.35
C ARG A 109 7.83 -2.99 -4.32
N HIS A 110 7.88 -1.70 -3.99
CA HIS A 110 9.11 -0.93 -4.06
C HIS A 110 9.99 -1.24 -2.84
N PRO A 111 11.19 -1.83 -2.99
CA PRO A 111 11.96 -2.37 -1.86
C PRO A 111 12.34 -1.34 -0.79
N VAL A 112 12.59 -0.09 -1.19
CA VAL A 112 12.86 1.02 -0.26
C VAL A 112 11.63 1.35 0.58
N VAL A 113 10.45 1.43 -0.05
CA VAL A 113 9.20 1.81 0.62
C VAL A 113 8.78 0.68 1.56
N ALA A 114 8.89 -0.58 1.10
CA ALA A 114 8.68 -1.76 1.94
C ALA A 114 9.63 -1.78 3.16
N GLY A 115 10.87 -1.32 3.00
CA GLY A 115 11.82 -1.15 4.11
C GLY A 115 11.36 -0.12 5.14
N LEU A 116 10.91 1.05 4.68
CA LEU A 116 10.37 2.12 5.55
C LEU A 116 9.10 1.66 6.28
N LEU A 117 8.21 0.97 5.56
CA LEU A 117 6.98 0.39 6.07
C LEU A 117 7.26 -0.62 7.19
N GLU A 118 8.14 -1.60 6.94
CA GLU A 118 8.51 -2.61 7.93
C GLU A 118 9.15 -2.01 9.17
N ASP A 119 10.05 -1.04 8.99
CA ASP A 119 10.67 -0.33 10.12
C ASP A 119 9.62 0.36 11.00
N SER A 120 8.63 1.02 10.39
CA SER A 120 7.55 1.67 11.14
C SER A 120 6.61 0.69 11.83
N ARG A 121 6.35 -0.47 11.23
CA ARG A 121 5.57 -1.55 11.83
C ARG A 121 6.28 -2.09 13.07
N ARG A 122 7.58 -2.41 12.95
CA ARG A 122 8.40 -2.91 14.05
C ARG A 122 8.41 -1.92 15.21
N ARG A 123 8.72 -0.65 14.96
CA ARG A 123 8.71 0.40 16.00
C ARG A 123 7.36 0.50 16.70
N ALA A 124 6.26 0.46 15.95
CA ALA A 124 4.93 0.48 16.53
C ALA A 124 4.66 -0.72 17.46
N VAL A 125 5.12 -1.93 17.08
CA VAL A 125 5.04 -3.12 17.94
C VAL A 125 5.89 -2.95 19.20
N ASP A 126 7.12 -2.47 19.06
CA ASP A 126 8.04 -2.25 20.18
C ASP A 126 7.53 -1.18 21.16
N ALA A 127 6.81 -0.17 20.65
CA ALA A 127 6.13 0.85 21.44
C ALA A 127 4.82 0.35 22.10
N GLY A 128 4.41 -0.90 21.85
CA GLY A 128 3.25 -1.52 22.47
C GLY A 128 1.92 -1.27 21.75
N HIS A 129 1.93 -0.80 20.50
CA HIS A 129 0.70 -0.66 19.72
C HIS A 129 0.23 -2.02 19.20
N GLU A 130 -0.71 -2.63 19.93
CA GLU A 130 -1.30 -3.93 19.58
C GLU A 130 -1.79 -4.02 18.11
N PRO A 131 -2.46 -3.00 17.51
CA PRO A 131 -2.88 -3.08 16.11
C PRO A 131 -1.75 -3.38 15.12
N ALA A 132 -0.53 -2.91 15.38
CA ALA A 132 0.61 -3.15 14.49
C ALA A 132 1.02 -4.63 14.43
N THR A 133 0.68 -5.43 15.45
CA THR A 133 0.94 -6.88 15.47
C THR A 133 0.07 -7.66 14.50
N ARG A 134 -1.04 -7.05 14.02
CA ARG A 134 -1.95 -7.66 13.02
C ARG A 134 -1.60 -7.29 11.58
N ILE A 135 -0.60 -6.44 11.38
CA ILE A 135 -0.15 -6.03 10.06
C ILE A 135 0.94 -7.00 9.61
N ASP A 136 0.71 -7.68 8.49
CA ASP A 136 1.74 -8.48 7.81
C ASP A 136 2.18 -7.74 6.56
N LEU A 137 3.50 -7.63 6.36
CA LEU A 137 4.06 -7.06 5.14
C LEU A 137 4.23 -8.14 4.06
N HIS A 138 3.67 -7.88 2.89
CA HIS A 138 4.03 -8.58 1.65
C HIS A 138 4.92 -7.67 0.80
N ARG A 139 6.14 -8.15 0.50
CA ARG A 139 7.10 -7.46 -0.38
C ARG A 139 6.93 -7.99 -1.79
N GLY A 140 6.18 -7.28 -2.62
CA GLY A 140 5.80 -7.76 -3.94
C GLY A 140 4.49 -7.14 -4.42
N ASP A 141 4.00 -7.66 -5.55
CA ASP A 141 2.76 -7.23 -6.15
C ASP A 141 1.56 -7.77 -5.35
N ALA A 142 0.58 -6.91 -5.05
CA ALA A 142 -0.63 -7.33 -4.37
C ALA A 142 -1.44 -8.35 -5.17
N ILE A 143 -1.30 -8.41 -6.50
CA ILE A 143 -1.95 -9.42 -7.35
C ILE A 143 -1.54 -10.82 -6.90
N ASP A 144 -0.29 -11.05 -6.51
CA ASP A 144 0.19 -12.36 -6.03
C ASP A 144 -0.58 -12.82 -4.78
N ILE A 145 -0.85 -11.89 -3.86
CA ILE A 145 -1.65 -12.16 -2.65
C ILE A 145 -3.11 -12.43 -2.99
N LEU A 146 -3.68 -11.67 -3.94
CA LEU A 146 -5.08 -11.78 -4.33
C LEU A 146 -5.37 -13.07 -5.10
N GLU A 147 -4.49 -13.46 -6.03
CA GLU A 147 -4.64 -14.70 -6.80
C GLU A 147 -4.33 -15.95 -5.97
N GLY A 148 -3.43 -15.84 -4.99
CA GLY A 148 -3.09 -16.92 -4.05
C GLY A 148 -4.00 -17.04 -2.82
N ALA A 149 -5.04 -16.20 -2.69
CA ALA A 149 -5.84 -16.10 -1.48
C ALA A 149 -6.65 -17.39 -1.20
N ALA A 150 -6.27 -18.14 -0.17
CA ALA A 150 -7.03 -19.31 0.29
C ALA A 150 -8.36 -18.94 0.96
N VAL A 151 -8.45 -17.74 1.53
CA VAL A 151 -9.65 -17.17 2.13
C VAL A 151 -9.94 -15.85 1.45
N ALA A 152 -11.16 -15.67 0.96
CA ALA A 152 -11.58 -14.44 0.30
C ALA A 152 -11.35 -13.22 1.22
N PRO A 153 -10.71 -12.13 0.73
CA PRO A 153 -10.52 -10.93 1.54
C PRO A 153 -11.86 -10.35 2.01
N ALA A 154 -11.92 -9.93 3.27
CA ALA A 154 -13.06 -9.14 3.74
C ALA A 154 -13.09 -7.78 3.04
N MET A 155 -11.92 -7.20 2.80
CA MET A 155 -11.77 -5.94 2.07
C MET A 155 -10.47 -5.93 1.29
N VAL A 156 -10.48 -5.32 0.11
CA VAL A 156 -9.28 -4.88 -0.60
C VAL A 156 -9.30 -3.36 -0.71
N MET A 157 -8.22 -2.70 -0.27
CA MET A 157 -8.00 -1.26 -0.36
C MET A 157 -6.97 -0.99 -1.46
N ILE A 158 -7.25 0.00 -2.30
CA ILE A 158 -6.41 0.41 -3.43
C ILE A 158 -6.32 1.93 -3.38
N ASP A 159 -5.12 2.45 -3.13
CA ASP A 159 -4.74 3.88 -3.11
C ASP A 159 -3.52 4.07 -4.00
N PRO A 160 -3.70 4.06 -5.33
CA PRO A 160 -2.58 4.20 -6.24
C PRO A 160 -2.05 5.64 -6.15
N MET A 161 -0.78 5.82 -6.44
CA MET A 161 -0.21 7.16 -6.49
C MET A 161 -0.66 7.90 -7.75
N PHE A 162 -1.85 8.50 -7.71
CA PHE A 162 -2.34 9.30 -8.83
C PHE A 162 -1.39 10.47 -9.14
N PRO A 163 -1.17 10.79 -10.43
CA PRO A 163 -0.36 11.93 -10.82
C PRO A 163 -0.94 13.23 -10.22
N PRO A 164 -0.08 14.21 -9.91
CA PRO A 164 -0.53 15.50 -9.38
C PRO A 164 -1.58 16.15 -10.27
N ARG A 165 -2.56 16.80 -9.63
CA ARG A 165 -3.59 17.56 -10.34
C ARG A 165 -2.93 18.67 -11.16
N ARG A 166 -3.28 18.76 -12.44
CA ARG A 166 -2.85 19.85 -13.35
C ARG A 166 -3.14 21.27 -12.85
N ARG A 167 -4.04 21.44 -11.87
CA ARG A 167 -4.50 22.74 -11.33
C ARG A 167 -4.14 22.98 -9.85
N SER A 168 -3.20 22.25 -9.25
CA SER A 168 -2.71 22.59 -7.90
C SER A 168 -1.62 23.66 -7.99
N SER A 169 -1.89 24.87 -7.48
CA SER A 169 -0.89 25.95 -7.39
C SER A 169 0.13 25.73 -6.27
N ALA A 170 -0.16 24.84 -5.31
CA ALA A 170 0.73 24.50 -4.20
C ALA A 170 1.55 23.25 -4.53
N LEU A 171 2.86 23.33 -4.30
CA LEU A 171 3.75 22.18 -4.34
C LEU A 171 3.33 21.16 -3.25
N PRO A 172 3.38 19.85 -3.54
CA PRO A 172 3.17 18.81 -2.53
C PRO A 172 4.15 18.98 -1.36
N PRO A 173 3.83 18.47 -0.15
CA PRO A 173 4.80 18.41 0.94
C PRO A 173 6.10 17.70 0.48
N LYS A 174 7.26 18.16 0.97
CA LYS A 174 8.56 17.59 0.59
C LYS A 174 8.64 16.06 0.68
N PRO A 175 8.10 15.39 1.72
CA PRO A 175 8.09 13.93 1.78
C PRO A 175 7.42 13.27 0.57
N MET A 176 6.30 13.84 0.11
CA MET A 176 5.58 13.34 -1.07
C MET A 176 6.33 13.59 -2.37
N GLN A 177 7.08 14.69 -2.46
CA GLN A 177 7.95 14.94 -3.62
C GLN A 177 9.07 13.90 -3.70
N ARG A 178 9.71 13.56 -2.58
CA ARG A 178 10.77 12.54 -2.53
C ARG A 178 10.24 11.15 -2.87
N LEU A 179 9.09 10.78 -2.32
CA LEU A 179 8.48 9.49 -2.61
C LEU A 179 8.11 9.38 -4.10
N ARG A 180 7.63 10.46 -4.73
CA ARG A 180 7.39 10.50 -6.18
C ARG A 180 8.69 10.35 -6.97
N ALA A 181 9.72 11.12 -6.64
CA ALA A 181 11.02 11.03 -7.29
C ALA A 181 11.64 9.63 -7.20
N LEU A 182 11.40 8.91 -6.10
CA LEU A 182 11.84 7.53 -5.93
C LEU A 182 11.13 6.58 -6.92
N LEU A 183 9.84 6.82 -7.17
CA LEU A 183 8.97 5.96 -7.97
C LEU A 183 8.88 6.39 -9.45
N GLU A 184 9.48 7.52 -9.82
CA GLU A 184 9.40 8.11 -11.17
C GLU A 184 9.90 7.16 -12.28
N ASN A 185 10.77 6.21 -11.95
CA ASN A 185 11.33 5.26 -12.91
C ASN A 185 10.46 4.01 -13.14
N GLU A 186 9.30 3.86 -12.50
CA GLU A 186 8.50 2.63 -12.62
C GLU A 186 7.64 2.56 -13.91
N ASP A 187 7.59 3.61 -14.75
CA ASP A 187 6.83 3.65 -16.03
C ASP A 187 5.42 3.01 -15.94
N VAL A 188 4.70 3.31 -14.86
CA VAL A 188 3.41 2.67 -14.54
C VAL A 188 2.25 3.47 -15.11
N ASP A 189 1.47 2.83 -15.98
CA ASP A 189 0.12 3.30 -16.29
C ASP A 189 -0.80 3.02 -15.08
N VAL A 190 -0.97 4.05 -14.24
CA VAL A 190 -1.82 4.02 -13.04
C VAL A 190 -3.24 3.54 -13.34
N VAL A 191 -3.80 3.86 -14.51
CA VAL A 191 -5.17 3.42 -14.85
C VAL A 191 -5.18 1.91 -15.09
N SER A 192 -4.21 1.39 -15.84
CA SER A 192 -4.07 -0.04 -16.11
C SER A 192 -3.78 -0.84 -14.85
N GLU A 193 -2.93 -0.32 -13.97
CA GLU A 193 -2.64 -0.90 -12.65
C GLU A 193 -3.90 -0.99 -11.80
N VAL A 194 -4.65 0.10 -11.67
CA VAL A 194 -5.90 0.12 -10.90
C VAL A 194 -6.90 -0.89 -11.46
N VAL A 195 -7.06 -0.96 -12.78
CA VAL A 195 -7.98 -1.93 -13.41
C VAL A 195 -7.54 -3.37 -13.12
N SER A 196 -6.24 -3.64 -13.15
CA SER A 196 -5.67 -4.96 -12.83
C SER A 196 -5.95 -5.34 -11.38
N LEU A 197 -5.72 -4.43 -10.42
CA LEU A 197 -6.00 -4.64 -9.00
C LEU A 197 -7.50 -4.82 -8.71
N LEU A 198 -8.37 -4.01 -9.34
CA LEU A 198 -9.82 -4.16 -9.22
C LEU A 198 -10.28 -5.53 -9.73
N THR A 199 -9.71 -6.00 -10.83
CA THR A 199 -10.01 -7.31 -11.42
C THR A 199 -9.49 -8.46 -10.55
N ALA A 200 -8.28 -8.34 -10.01
CA ALA A 200 -7.73 -9.33 -9.09
C ALA A 200 -8.55 -9.42 -7.79
N ALA A 201 -8.95 -8.28 -7.22
CA ALA A 201 -9.79 -8.22 -6.02
C ALA A 201 -11.18 -8.82 -6.25
N ASP A 202 -11.76 -8.60 -7.44
CA ASP A 202 -13.00 -9.25 -7.87
C ASP A 202 -12.86 -10.78 -7.86
N ARG A 203 -11.83 -11.28 -8.58
CA ARG A 203 -11.56 -12.71 -8.74
C ARG A 203 -11.24 -13.40 -7.41
N ALA A 204 -10.53 -12.73 -6.52
CA ALA A 204 -10.26 -13.17 -5.15
C ALA A 204 -11.54 -13.27 -4.29
N GLY A 205 -12.68 -12.81 -4.81
CA GLY A 205 -13.97 -12.89 -4.15
C GLY A 205 -14.13 -11.90 -3.00
N ALA A 206 -13.39 -10.78 -3.02
CA ALA A 206 -13.40 -9.80 -1.95
C ALA A 206 -14.83 -9.32 -1.63
N SER A 207 -15.23 -9.33 -0.35
CA SER A 207 -16.57 -8.87 0.06
C SER A 207 -16.75 -7.37 -0.15
N ARG A 208 -15.65 -6.61 -0.06
CA ARG A 208 -15.62 -5.18 -0.32
C ARG A 208 -14.34 -4.77 -1.03
N ILE A 209 -14.46 -3.87 -1.99
CA ILE A 209 -13.32 -3.29 -2.72
C ILE A 209 -13.41 -1.77 -2.57
N VAL A 210 -12.31 -1.13 -2.21
CA VAL A 210 -12.24 0.31 -1.93
C VAL A 210 -11.15 0.94 -2.78
N LEU A 211 -11.52 1.86 -3.66
CA LEU A 211 -10.57 2.67 -4.43
C LEU A 211 -10.54 4.10 -3.87
N LYS A 212 -9.38 4.52 -3.37
CA LYS A 212 -9.11 5.90 -2.97
C LYS A 212 -8.52 6.66 -4.15
N ARG A 213 -9.04 7.86 -4.42
CA ARG A 213 -8.66 8.69 -5.57
C ARG A 213 -8.93 10.18 -5.34
N PRO A 214 -8.29 11.09 -6.08
CA PRO A 214 -8.69 12.49 -6.12
C PRO A 214 -10.17 12.65 -6.52
N PRO A 215 -10.92 13.61 -5.95
CA PRO A 215 -12.35 13.78 -6.24
C PRO A 215 -12.69 14.08 -7.71
N ASP A 216 -11.71 14.54 -8.49
CA ASP A 216 -11.83 14.86 -9.92
C ASP A 216 -11.20 13.82 -10.85
N ALA A 217 -10.56 12.79 -10.33
CA ALA A 217 -10.23 11.63 -11.13
C ALA A 217 -11.53 10.95 -11.56
N ASP A 218 -11.54 10.25 -12.69
CA ASP A 218 -12.65 9.38 -13.07
C ASP A 218 -12.52 8.01 -12.40
N THR A 219 -13.63 7.29 -12.27
CA THR A 219 -13.57 5.87 -11.86
C THR A 219 -13.20 5.07 -13.10
N PRO A 220 -12.09 4.30 -13.10
CA PRO A 220 -11.73 3.50 -14.26
C PRO A 220 -12.85 2.52 -14.63
N ALA A 221 -13.08 2.36 -15.93
CA ALA A 221 -13.95 1.30 -16.41
C ALA A 221 -13.37 -0.06 -15.99
N SER A 222 -14.17 -0.87 -15.29
CA SER A 222 -13.74 -2.16 -14.76
C SER A 222 -14.89 -3.16 -14.75
N PRO A 223 -14.61 -4.47 -14.60
CA PRO A 223 -15.65 -5.50 -14.48
C PRO A 223 -16.62 -5.30 -13.32
N LEU A 224 -16.25 -4.47 -12.33
CA LEU A 224 -17.05 -4.20 -11.14
C LEU A 224 -18.26 -3.28 -11.40
N GLY A 225 -18.32 -2.60 -12.55
CA GLY A 225 -19.35 -1.60 -12.83
C GLY A 225 -19.27 -0.38 -11.90
N ALA A 226 -20.39 0.30 -11.70
CA ALA A 226 -20.45 1.50 -10.85
C ALA A 226 -20.24 1.16 -9.37
N PRO A 227 -19.55 2.01 -8.58
CA PRO A 227 -19.44 1.82 -7.13
C PRO A 227 -20.82 1.74 -6.45
N THR A 228 -20.95 0.87 -5.46
CA THR A 228 -22.17 0.76 -4.63
C THR A 228 -22.45 2.07 -3.89
N PHE A 229 -21.40 2.69 -3.35
CA PHE A 229 -21.47 4.04 -2.78
C PHE A 229 -20.10 4.71 -2.83
N GLU A 230 -20.08 6.02 -2.61
CA GLU A 230 -18.85 6.79 -2.48
C GLU A 230 -18.86 7.65 -1.22
N ILE A 231 -17.69 7.81 -0.61
CA ILE A 231 -17.45 8.79 0.46
C ILE A 231 -16.48 9.83 -0.08
N SER A 232 -16.79 11.12 0.08
CA SER A 232 -15.95 12.21 -0.45
C SER A 232 -15.56 13.21 0.64
N THR A 233 -14.36 13.73 0.51
CA THR A 233 -13.85 14.92 1.22
C THR A 233 -13.39 15.95 0.19
N LYS A 234 -12.89 17.10 0.65
CA LYS A 234 -12.31 18.11 -0.25
C LYS A 234 -11.14 17.58 -1.10
N LEU A 235 -10.37 16.63 -0.57
CA LEU A 235 -9.10 16.19 -1.17
C LEU A 235 -9.14 14.77 -1.73
N LEU A 236 -10.05 13.93 -1.24
CA LEU A 236 -10.07 12.49 -1.51
C LEU A 236 -11.49 11.98 -1.67
N ARG A 237 -11.65 10.95 -2.49
CA ARG A 237 -12.87 10.17 -2.70
C ARG A 237 -12.54 8.69 -2.54
N TRP A 238 -13.40 7.97 -1.82
CA TRP A 238 -13.39 6.52 -1.67
C TRP A 238 -14.58 5.96 -2.43
N SER A 239 -14.32 5.27 -3.53
CA SER A 239 -15.32 4.51 -4.28
C SER A 239 -15.38 3.09 -3.71
N VAL A 240 -16.57 2.65 -3.29
CA VAL A 240 -16.75 1.37 -2.60
C VAL A 240 -17.68 0.46 -3.39
N TRP A 241 -17.19 -0.72 -3.75
CA TRP A 241 -18.01 -1.83 -4.25
C TRP A 241 -18.23 -2.81 -3.11
N GLN A 242 -19.49 -3.03 -2.75
CA GLN A 242 -19.89 -3.99 -1.72
C GLN A 242 -20.62 -5.16 -2.37
N ARG A 243 -20.33 -6.37 -1.91
CA ARG A 243 -21.02 -7.59 -2.31
C ARG A 243 -21.81 -8.14 -1.14
N ASP A 244 -23.07 -8.46 -1.37
CA ASP A 244 -23.87 -9.25 -0.45
C ASP A 244 -23.52 -10.72 -0.69
N ARG A 245 -22.64 -11.27 0.14
CA ARG A 245 -22.27 -12.69 0.13
C ARG A 245 -22.31 -13.26 1.54
#